data_AF-A0A6A5DT83-F1
#
_entry.id   AF-A0A6A5DT83-F1
#
_cell.length_a   1.000
_cell.length_b   1.000
_cell.length_c   1.000
_cell.angle_alpha   90.00
_cell.angle_beta   90.00
_cell.angle_gamma   90.00
#
_symmetry.space_group_name_H-M   'P 1'
#
loop_
_entity.id
_entity.type
_entity.pdbx_description
1 polymer ?
#
loop_
_entity_poly.entity_id
_entity_poly.type
_entity_poly.pdbx_seq_one_letter_code
_entity_poly.pdbx_strand_id
1 'polypeptide(L)'
;MPLITTLYYCCFYHYAEAEGTYSSPLNIRQTFKLSEKQFFVTALAARAKLKAWSDVDSLFTSRNWLGFTRKKSPLSFQRVVDVLHKNSAPTQVLQDYVALVDDAELRITLAQKHKCHDIVINTYRDLKDRQQLLGYRAKMERGSAEERKINELLNNSQIRWKN
;
A
#
# COMPACT_ATOMS: atom_id res chain seq x y z
N MET A 1 -30.42 3.48 11.18
CA MET A 1 -28.93 3.51 11.06
C MET A 1 -28.59 3.33 9.58
N PRO A 2 -27.79 4.18 8.94
CA PRO A 2 -27.47 4.05 7.51
C PRO A 2 -26.76 2.72 7.21
N LEU A 3 -27.07 2.06 6.09
CA LEU A 3 -26.51 0.75 5.70
C LEU A 3 -24.97 0.71 5.74
N ILE A 4 -24.31 1.78 5.29
CA ILE A 4 -22.84 1.89 5.31
C ILE A 4 -22.30 1.96 6.75
N THR A 5 -23.03 2.57 7.68
CA THR A 5 -22.67 2.58 9.11
C THR A 5 -22.79 1.18 9.70
N THR A 6 -23.85 0.43 9.35
CA THR A 6 -24.00 -0.97 9.76
C THR A 6 -22.87 -1.83 9.19
N LEU A 7 -22.55 -1.69 7.89
CA LEU A 7 -21.43 -2.41 7.30
C LEU A 7 -20.11 -2.06 7.99
N TYR A 8 -19.87 -0.79 8.29
CA TYR A 8 -18.66 -0.37 9.01
C TYR A 8 -18.57 -1.07 10.38
N TYR A 9 -19.67 -1.08 11.14
CA TYR A 9 -19.76 -1.79 12.42
C TYR A 9 -19.43 -3.28 12.26
N CYS A 10 -20.04 -3.95 11.28
CA CYS A 10 -19.76 -5.35 10.97
C CYS A 10 -18.28 -5.58 10.60
N CYS A 11 -17.69 -4.73 9.76
CA CYS A 11 -16.27 -4.82 9.40
C CYS A 11 -15.35 -4.54 10.59
N PHE A 12 -15.82 -3.83 11.61
CA PHE A 12 -15.05 -3.53 12.80
C PHE A 12 -15.10 -4.71 13.80
N TYR A 13 -16.30 -5.19 14.14
CA TYR A 13 -16.50 -6.16 15.22
C TYR A 13 -16.68 -7.62 14.76
N HIS A 14 -17.11 -7.85 13.53
CA HIS A 14 -17.58 -9.15 13.04
C HIS A 14 -16.86 -9.59 11.75
N TYR A 15 -15.66 -9.05 11.48
CA TYR A 15 -14.99 -9.20 10.19
C TYR A 15 -14.67 -10.65 9.80
N ALA A 16 -14.32 -11.48 10.80
CA ALA A 16 -13.95 -12.87 10.60
C ALA A 16 -15.14 -13.84 10.66
N GLU A 17 -16.37 -13.35 10.84
CA GLU A 17 -17.55 -14.21 10.89
C GLU A 17 -17.85 -14.81 9.52
N ALA A 18 -18.24 -16.09 9.54
CA ALA A 18 -18.66 -16.82 8.36
C ALA A 18 -19.83 -16.11 7.65
N GLU A 19 -19.87 -16.20 6.32
CA GLU A 19 -20.85 -15.52 5.47
C GLU A 19 -22.31 -15.91 5.78
N GLY A 20 -22.54 -17.07 6.40
CA GLY A 20 -23.88 -17.48 6.86
C GLY A 20 -24.41 -16.70 8.06
N THR A 21 -23.56 -15.92 8.75
CA THR A 21 -23.95 -15.12 9.91
C THR A 21 -24.46 -13.74 9.49
N TYR A 22 -25.61 -13.31 10.02
CA TYR A 22 -26.22 -12.02 9.66
C TYR A 22 -25.33 -10.80 9.92
N SER A 23 -24.46 -10.84 10.93
CA SER A 23 -23.50 -9.79 11.25
C SER A 23 -22.22 -9.83 10.40
N SER A 24 -22.01 -10.88 9.58
CA SER A 24 -20.85 -10.97 8.69
C SER A 24 -20.88 -9.86 7.63
N PRO A 25 -19.77 -9.13 7.41
CA PRO A 25 -19.71 -8.11 6.36
C PRO A 25 -20.03 -8.65 4.97
N LEU A 26 -19.68 -9.92 4.70
CA LEU A 26 -19.97 -10.57 3.42
C LEU A 26 -21.46 -10.83 3.26
N ASN A 27 -22.15 -11.25 4.32
CA ASN A 27 -23.60 -11.40 4.33
C ASN A 27 -24.29 -10.06 4.04
N ILE A 28 -23.88 -8.99 4.74
CA ILE A 28 -24.43 -7.64 4.53
C ILE A 28 -24.21 -7.18 3.09
N ARG A 29 -23.02 -7.40 2.52
CA ARG A 29 -22.72 -7.06 1.13
C ARG A 29 -23.69 -7.75 0.16
N GLN A 30 -23.91 -9.05 0.32
CA GLN A 30 -24.76 -9.84 -0.57
C GLN A 30 -26.24 -9.49 -0.43
N THR A 31 -26.74 -9.49 0.81
CA THR A 31 -28.15 -9.22 1.13
C THR A 31 -28.61 -7.87 0.59
N PHE A 32 -27.78 -6.84 0.76
CA PHE A 32 -28.10 -5.48 0.31
C PHE A 32 -27.48 -5.10 -1.04
N LYS A 33 -26.89 -6.07 -1.76
CA LYS A 33 -26.29 -5.90 -3.10
C LYS A 33 -25.33 -4.71 -3.18
N LEU A 34 -24.49 -4.54 -2.16
CA LEU A 34 -23.49 -3.48 -2.14
C LEU A 34 -22.45 -3.69 -3.24
N SER A 35 -22.11 -2.61 -3.93
CA SER A 35 -21.03 -2.64 -4.92
C SER A 35 -19.70 -3.03 -4.29
N GLU A 36 -18.81 -3.62 -5.08
CA GLU A 36 -17.45 -3.96 -4.65
C GLU A 36 -16.73 -2.74 -4.06
N LYS A 37 -16.86 -1.57 -4.71
CA LYS A 37 -16.24 -0.33 -4.24
C LYS A 37 -16.80 0.13 -2.88
N GLN A 38 -18.12 0.09 -2.68
CA GLN A 38 -18.72 0.45 -1.38
C GLN A 38 -18.21 -0.47 -0.27
N PHE A 39 -18.25 -1.79 -0.52
CA PHE A 39 -17.75 -2.75 0.45
C PHE A 39 -16.28 -2.54 0.77
N PHE A 40 -15.44 -2.43 -0.27
CA PHE A 40 -14.00 -2.29 -0.15
C PHE A 40 -13.60 -1.06 0.65
N VAL A 41 -14.17 0.12 0.34
CA VAL A 41 -13.85 1.36 1.04
C VAL A 41 -14.25 1.28 2.51
N THR A 42 -15.41 0.72 2.81
CA THR A 42 -15.89 0.57 4.19
C THR A 42 -15.04 -0.42 4.98
N ALA A 43 -14.72 -1.57 4.40
CA ALA A 43 -13.85 -2.57 5.01
C ALA A 43 -12.44 -2.02 5.25
N LEU A 44 -11.82 -1.37 4.25
CA LEU A 44 -10.51 -0.75 4.37
C LEU A 44 -10.49 0.27 5.52
N ALA A 45 -11.49 1.15 5.60
CA ALA A 45 -11.57 2.15 6.67
C ALA A 45 -11.70 1.51 8.06
N ALA A 46 -12.54 0.48 8.21
CA ALA A 46 -12.73 -0.20 9.49
C ALA A 46 -11.49 -0.99 9.92
N ARG A 47 -10.91 -1.80 9.02
CA ARG A 47 -9.72 -2.61 9.33
C ARG A 47 -8.49 -1.76 9.58
N ALA A 48 -8.30 -0.66 8.82
CA ALA A 48 -7.23 0.29 9.06
C ALA A 48 -7.38 0.99 10.42
N LYS A 49 -8.61 1.36 10.82
CA LYS A 49 -8.86 1.96 12.14
C LYS A 49 -8.45 1.06 13.30
N LEU A 50 -8.62 -0.25 13.13
CA LEU A 50 -8.18 -1.29 14.06
C LEU A 50 -6.69 -1.64 13.96
N LYS A 51 -5.96 -1.04 13.00
CA LYS A 51 -4.58 -1.39 12.67
C LYS A 51 -4.40 -2.88 12.33
N ALA A 52 -5.45 -3.52 11.82
CA ALA A 52 -5.47 -4.91 11.41
C ALA A 52 -4.83 -5.06 10.01
N TRP A 53 -3.51 -4.85 9.93
CA TRP A 53 -2.80 -4.73 8.65
C TRP A 53 -2.80 -6.00 7.81
N SER A 54 -2.84 -7.18 8.44
CA SER A 54 -3.04 -8.46 7.76
C SER A 54 -4.37 -8.50 7.01
N ASP A 55 -5.44 -8.03 7.65
CA ASP A 55 -6.77 -8.02 7.07
C ASP A 55 -6.85 -6.98 5.95
N VAL A 56 -6.23 -5.82 6.17
CA VAL A 56 -6.06 -4.81 5.11
C VAL A 56 -5.39 -5.42 3.89
N ASP A 57 -4.29 -6.17 4.07
CA ASP A 57 -3.59 -6.82 2.97
C ASP A 57 -4.46 -7.82 2.22
N SER A 58 -5.24 -8.62 2.96
CA SER A 58 -6.15 -9.61 2.40
C SER A 58 -7.23 -9.01 1.49
N LEU A 59 -7.62 -7.75 1.70
CA LEU A 59 -8.58 -7.05 0.83
C LEU A 59 -8.08 -6.89 -0.61
N PHE A 60 -6.76 -6.86 -0.82
CA PHE A 60 -6.15 -6.66 -2.13
C PHE A 60 -5.85 -7.98 -2.86
N THR A 61 -5.83 -9.09 -2.13
CA THR A 61 -5.49 -10.40 -2.68
C THR A 61 -6.73 -11.08 -3.27
N SER A 62 -6.87 -11.07 -4.59
CA SER A 62 -7.77 -12.01 -5.27
C SER A 62 -7.01 -13.32 -5.51
N ARG A 63 -7.54 -14.45 -5.01
CA ARG A 63 -7.03 -15.78 -5.39
C ARG A 63 -7.31 -15.99 -6.89
N ASN A 64 -6.33 -15.75 -7.74
CA ASN A 64 -6.39 -16.23 -9.12
C ASN A 64 -6.06 -17.72 -9.11
N TRP A 65 -6.87 -18.51 -9.81
CA TRP A 65 -6.71 -19.95 -10.02
C TRP A 65 -5.29 -20.38 -10.40
N LEU A 66 -4.53 -19.52 -11.08
CA LEU A 66 -3.17 -19.80 -11.57
C LEU A 66 -2.05 -19.44 -10.59
N GLY A 67 -2.34 -19.16 -9.32
CA GLY A 67 -1.32 -18.87 -8.30
C GLY A 67 -0.65 -17.50 -8.41
N PHE A 68 -0.89 -16.74 -9.49
CA PHE A 68 -0.43 -15.35 -9.61
C PHE A 68 -1.36 -14.39 -8.85
N THR A 69 -0.98 -14.05 -7.61
CA THR A 69 -1.64 -13.01 -6.83
C THR A 69 -1.10 -11.64 -7.21
N ARG A 70 -1.81 -10.90 -8.08
CA ARG A 70 -1.58 -9.46 -8.26
C ARG A 70 -2.55 -8.71 -7.36
N LYS A 71 -2.04 -7.84 -6.50
CA LYS A 71 -2.88 -6.96 -5.68
C LYS A 71 -3.72 -6.06 -6.59
N LYS A 72 -5.04 -6.09 -6.42
CA LYS A 72 -6.00 -5.23 -7.13
C LYS A 72 -6.75 -4.37 -6.12
N SER A 73 -7.16 -3.18 -6.55
CA SER A 73 -7.85 -2.22 -5.71
C SER A 73 -8.90 -1.45 -6.52
N PRO A 74 -10.15 -1.34 -6.04
CA PRO A 74 -11.14 -0.40 -6.59
C PRO A 74 -10.78 1.09 -6.37
N LEU A 75 -9.75 1.38 -5.58
CA LEU A 75 -9.16 2.70 -5.36
C LEU A 75 -7.76 2.78 -5.95
N SER A 76 -7.31 3.99 -6.33
CA SER A 76 -5.88 4.20 -6.62
C SER A 76 -5.03 3.92 -5.38
N PHE A 77 -3.82 3.40 -5.58
CA PHE A 77 -2.93 3.11 -4.46
C PHE A 77 -2.49 4.37 -3.70
N GLN A 78 -2.50 5.55 -4.33
CA GLN A 78 -2.35 6.82 -3.61
C GLN A 78 -3.45 7.00 -2.54
N ARG A 79 -4.72 6.75 -2.89
CA ARG A 79 -5.84 6.86 -1.94
C ARG A 79 -5.75 5.81 -0.83
N VAL A 80 -5.25 4.62 -1.15
CA VAL A 80 -4.98 3.58 -0.15
C VAL A 80 -3.92 4.07 0.84
N VAL A 81 -2.77 4.55 0.35
CA VAL A 81 -1.69 5.10 1.19
C VAL A 81 -2.20 6.22 2.10
N ASP A 82 -3.03 7.14 1.57
CA ASP A 82 -3.65 8.19 2.38
C ASP A 82 -4.49 7.65 3.54
N VAL A 83 -5.31 6.62 3.30
CA VAL A 83 -6.15 5.99 4.33
C VAL A 83 -5.29 5.31 5.39
N LEU A 84 -4.26 4.56 4.97
CA LEU A 84 -3.37 3.86 5.88
C LEU A 84 -2.56 4.85 6.74
N HIS A 85 -2.00 5.89 6.12
CA HIS A 85 -1.26 6.93 6.83
C HIS A 85 -2.14 7.66 7.86
N LYS A 86 -3.38 8.02 7.50
CA LYS A 86 -4.35 8.63 8.43
C LYS A 86 -4.67 7.75 9.64
N ASN A 87 -4.49 6.43 9.53
CA ASN A 87 -4.67 5.49 10.62
C ASN A 87 -3.34 5.02 11.25
N SER A 88 -2.26 5.79 11.04
CA SER A 88 -0.94 5.55 11.64
C SER A 88 -0.34 4.20 11.27
N ALA A 89 -0.49 3.79 10.00
CA ALA A 89 0.21 2.63 9.48
C ALA A 89 1.73 2.82 9.58
N PRO A 90 2.49 1.80 10.03
CA PRO A 90 3.95 1.84 10.03
C PRO A 90 4.52 2.05 8.62
N THR A 91 5.71 2.64 8.52
CA THR A 91 6.41 2.85 7.24
C THR A 91 6.54 1.56 6.43
N GLN A 92 6.81 0.42 7.07
CA GLN A 92 6.89 -0.88 6.38
C GLN A 92 5.58 -1.25 5.67
N VAL A 93 4.43 -0.98 6.31
CA VAL A 93 3.12 -1.23 5.70
C VAL A 93 2.88 -0.24 4.55
N LEU A 94 3.18 1.05 4.74
CA LEU A 94 3.02 2.05 3.69
C LEU A 94 3.87 1.73 2.46
N GLN A 95 5.09 1.24 2.67
CA GLN A 95 6.03 0.88 1.62
C GLN A 95 5.44 -0.14 0.63
N ASP A 96 4.74 -1.17 1.13
CA ASP A 96 4.12 -2.19 0.29
C ASP A 96 3.08 -1.62 -0.67
N TYR A 97 2.37 -0.55 -0.29
CA TYR A 97 1.34 0.08 -1.11
C TYR A 97 1.88 1.24 -1.96
N VAL A 98 2.89 1.97 -1.47
CA VAL A 98 3.58 2.98 -2.29
C VAL A 98 4.26 2.31 -3.49
N ALA A 99 4.83 1.11 -3.32
CA ALA A 99 5.43 0.33 -4.41
C ALA A 99 4.46 0.01 -5.56
N LEU A 100 3.15 0.00 -5.29
CA LEU A 100 2.09 -0.32 -6.26
C LEU A 100 1.57 0.90 -7.03
N VAL A 101 2.09 2.10 -6.77
CA VAL A 101 1.71 3.33 -7.50
C VAL A 101 2.38 3.33 -8.87
N ASP A 102 1.61 3.25 -9.95
CA ASP A 102 2.17 3.10 -11.31
C ASP A 102 3.03 4.30 -11.75
N ASP A 103 2.57 5.52 -11.49
CA ASP A 103 3.30 6.74 -11.84
C ASP A 103 4.57 6.92 -10.99
N ALA A 104 5.73 7.02 -11.64
CA ALA A 104 7.03 7.03 -10.97
C ALA A 104 7.27 8.30 -10.14
N GLU A 105 6.83 9.46 -10.64
CA GLU A 105 7.01 10.75 -9.94
C GLU A 105 6.14 10.82 -8.69
N LEU A 106 4.88 10.40 -8.78
CA LEU A 106 3.97 10.29 -7.66
C LEU A 106 4.46 9.26 -6.65
N ARG A 107 4.98 8.12 -7.12
CA ARG A 107 5.59 7.08 -6.27
C ARG A 107 6.75 7.64 -5.45
N ILE A 108 7.67 8.37 -6.09
CA ILE A 108 8.80 9.04 -5.42
C ILE A 108 8.28 10.05 -4.40
N THR A 109 7.31 10.88 -4.78
CA THR A 109 6.72 11.91 -3.91
C THR A 109 6.12 11.30 -2.64
N LEU A 110 5.31 10.25 -2.78
CA LEU A 110 4.71 9.53 -1.65
C LEU A 110 5.78 8.81 -0.81
N ALA A 111 6.76 8.16 -1.45
CA ALA A 111 7.82 7.46 -0.76
C ALA A 111 8.68 8.40 0.09
N GLN A 112 9.04 9.58 -0.44
CA GLN A 112 9.76 10.60 0.33
C GLN A 112 8.92 11.13 1.50
N LYS A 113 7.64 11.47 1.25
CA LYS A 113 6.71 11.96 2.27
C LYS A 113 6.57 10.99 3.45
N HIS A 114 6.58 9.68 3.16
CA HIS A 114 6.37 8.63 4.15
C HIS A 114 7.67 7.91 4.59
N LYS A 115 8.84 8.45 4.21
CA LYS A 115 10.16 7.89 4.54
C LYS A 115 10.36 6.43 4.08
N CYS A 116 9.72 6.04 2.98
CA CYS A 116 9.92 4.74 2.33
C CYS A 116 11.19 4.81 1.46
N HIS A 117 12.36 4.94 2.09
CA HIS A 117 13.64 5.22 1.43
C HIS A 117 13.98 4.20 0.35
N ASP A 118 13.71 2.91 0.60
CA ASP A 118 13.96 1.84 -0.36
C ASP A 118 13.22 2.03 -1.67
N ILE A 119 11.98 2.52 -1.63
CA ILE A 119 11.20 2.79 -2.83
C ILE A 119 11.79 3.95 -3.61
N VAL A 120 12.23 5.01 -2.95
CA VAL A 120 12.88 6.15 -3.63
C VAL A 120 14.14 5.68 -4.36
N ILE A 121 15.01 4.96 -3.64
CA ILE A 121 16.29 4.44 -4.16
C ILE A 121 16.05 3.51 -5.36
N ASN A 122 15.15 2.53 -5.20
CA ASN A 122 14.84 1.58 -6.26
C ASN A 122 14.18 2.26 -7.46
N THR A 123 13.33 3.27 -7.25
CA THR A 123 12.67 3.98 -8.36
C THR A 123 13.68 4.81 -9.17
N TYR A 124 14.61 5.53 -8.52
CA TYR A 124 15.68 6.24 -9.25
C TYR A 124 16.60 5.29 -10.01
N ARG A 125 16.93 4.13 -9.43
CA ARG A 125 17.65 3.06 -10.12
C ARG A 125 16.91 2.61 -11.38
N ASP A 126 15.62 2.32 -11.27
CA ASP A 126 14.80 1.83 -12.38
C ASP A 126 14.64 2.88 -13.49
N LEU A 127 14.53 4.15 -13.11
CA LEU A 127 14.55 5.28 -14.04
C LEU A 127 15.94 5.54 -14.65
N LYS A 128 16.99 4.92 -14.10
CA LYS A 128 18.40 5.13 -14.43
C LYS A 128 18.84 6.58 -14.20
N ASP A 129 18.25 7.26 -13.22
CA ASP A 129 18.53 8.66 -12.90
C ASP A 129 19.64 8.76 -11.85
N ARG A 130 20.89 8.91 -12.34
CA ARG A 130 22.07 8.96 -11.46
C ARG A 130 22.10 10.24 -10.64
N GLN A 131 21.68 11.37 -11.23
CA GLN A 131 21.76 12.67 -10.59
C GLN A 131 20.80 12.76 -9.40
N GLN A 132 19.56 12.31 -9.58
CA GLN A 132 18.60 12.28 -8.47
C GLN A 132 19.01 11.30 -7.38
N LEU A 133 19.60 10.15 -7.73
CA LEU A 133 20.10 9.19 -6.75
C LEU A 133 21.25 9.78 -5.91
N LEU A 134 22.19 10.48 -6.54
CA LEU A 134 23.27 11.22 -5.85
C LEU A 134 22.72 12.31 -4.95
N GLY A 135 21.76 13.10 -5.44
CA GLY A 135 21.09 14.15 -4.66
C GLY A 135 20.32 13.57 -3.46
N TYR A 136 19.75 12.37 -3.61
CA TYR A 136 19.07 11.69 -2.51
C TYR A 136 20.06 11.14 -1.47
N ARG A 137 21.21 10.58 -1.90
CA ARG A 137 22.28 10.14 -1.00
C ARG A 137 22.73 11.24 -0.05
N ALA A 138 22.87 12.47 -0.56
CA ALA A 138 23.30 13.61 0.25
C ALA A 138 22.33 13.96 1.40
N LYS A 139 21.09 13.45 1.36
CA LYS A 139 20.09 13.63 2.42
C LYS A 139 20.08 12.48 3.43
N MET A 140 20.82 11.40 3.18
CA MET A 140 20.87 10.23 4.05
C MET A 140 21.88 10.43 5.18
N GLU A 141 21.64 9.77 6.31
CA GLU A 141 22.58 9.74 7.42
C GLU A 141 23.83 8.95 7.03
N ARG A 142 25.01 9.43 7.44
CA ARG A 142 26.28 8.77 7.14
C ARG A 142 26.33 7.40 7.83
N GLY A 143 26.68 6.36 7.07
CA GLY A 143 26.74 4.98 7.53
C GLY A 143 25.38 4.26 7.58
N SER A 144 24.29 4.94 7.22
CA SER A 144 22.96 4.33 7.20
C SER A 144 22.87 3.19 6.17
N ALA A 145 21.86 2.33 6.31
CA ALA A 145 21.62 1.25 5.36
C ALA A 145 21.30 1.81 3.97
N GLU A 146 20.57 2.93 3.93
CA GLU A 146 20.19 3.65 2.73
C GLU A 146 21.41 4.22 2.00
N GLU A 147 22.33 4.88 2.71
CA GLU A 147 23.56 5.41 2.09
C GLU A 147 24.41 4.28 1.48
N ARG A 148 24.57 3.17 2.22
CA ARG A 148 25.30 1.98 1.74
C ARG A 148 24.66 1.39 0.48
N LYS A 149 23.35 1.19 0.48
CA LYS A 149 22.60 0.70 -0.68
C LYS A 149 22.75 1.62 -1.89
N ILE A 150 22.71 2.94 -1.70
CA ILE A 150 22.92 3.89 -2.78
C ILE A 150 24.35 3.78 -3.34
N ASN A 151 25.36 3.70 -2.48
CA ASN A 151 26.76 3.54 -2.90
C ASN A 151 26.98 2.24 -3.69
N GLU A 152 26.39 1.13 -3.26
CA GLU A 152 26.42 -0.14 -3.99
C GLU A 152 25.83 -0.01 -5.39
N LEU A 153 24.67 0.64 -5.53
CA LEU A 153 24.05 0.89 -6.84
C LEU A 153 24.91 1.81 -7.71
N LEU A 154 25.43 2.90 -7.15
CA LEU A 154 26.24 3.87 -7.91
C LEU A 154 27.56 3.29 -8.43
N ASN A 155 28.13 2.31 -7.72
CA ASN A 155 29.35 1.59 -8.07
C ASN A 155 29.10 0.36 -8.95
N ASN A 156 27.84 -0.04 -9.14
CA ASN A 156 27.50 -1.18 -9.99
C ASN A 156 27.66 -0.84 -11.47
N SER A 157 28.72 -1.39 -12.09
CA SER A 157 29.06 -1.18 -13.51
C SER A 157 28.05 -1.77 -14.50
N GLN A 158 27.14 -2.64 -14.04
CA GLN A 158 26.07 -3.21 -14.88
C GLN A 158 24.91 -2.22 -15.10
N ILE A 159 24.79 -1.18 -14.26
CA ILE A 159 23.72 -0.19 -14.40
C ILE A 159 24.14 0.88 -15.41
N ARG A 160 23.45 0.88 -16.55
CA ARG A 160 23.61 1.91 -17.59
C ARG A 160 22.79 3.15 -17.22
N TRP A 161 23.41 4.10 -16.54
CA TRP A 161 22.81 5.37 -16.14
C TRP A 161 22.44 6.23 -17.37
N LYS A 162 21.35 6.99 -17.25
CA LYS A 162 21.09 8.12 -18.15
C LYS A 162 21.99 9.27 -17.70
N ASN A 163 22.70 9.86 -18.66
CA ASN A 163 23.53 11.04 -18.41
C ASN A 163 22.66 12.26 -18.12
#